data_AF-A0A849UA00-F1
#
_entry.id   AF-A0A849UA00-F1
#
_cell.length_a   1.000
_cell.length_b   1.000
_cell.length_c   1.000
_cell.angle_alpha   90.00
_cell.angle_beta   90.00
_cell.angle_gamma   90.00
#
_symmetry.space_group_name_H-M   'P 1'
#
loop_
_entity.id
_entity.type
_entity.pdbx_description
1 polymer ?
#
loop_
_entity_poly.entity_id
_entity_poly.type
_entity_poly.pdbx_seq_one_letter_code
_entity_poly.pdbx_strand_id
1 'polypeptide(L)'
;MKYPGYALLKALVKERELTLSRAMKLLPIKFGDYRDLYPLATLYTDGFAGVNLEDEKLNKKNNEVAKMFYAMLLPKGTVKSDGLEDIKGIGWSDKLIFFCTAKTDLFFAEAKNKRVERIFALFTGIVIAVVSATVTAYLKNCVFA
;
A
#
# COMPACT_ATOMS: atom_id res chain seq x y z
N MET A 1 -9.89 -6.85 4.22
CA MET A 1 -8.98 -7.67 3.40
C MET A 1 -7.55 -7.31 3.75
N LYS A 2 -6.74 -8.29 4.18
CA LYS A 2 -5.34 -8.09 4.62
C LYS A 2 -4.42 -8.25 3.41
N TYR A 3 -4.49 -7.30 2.47
CA TYR A 3 -3.60 -7.33 1.31
C TYR A 3 -2.16 -7.03 1.77
N PRO A 4 -1.17 -7.86 1.40
CA PRO A 4 0.22 -7.67 1.83
C PRO A 4 0.77 -6.32 1.40
N GLY A 5 0.42 -5.85 0.20
CA GLY A 5 0.78 -4.52 -0.29
C GLY A 5 0.21 -3.38 0.56
N TYR A 6 -1.02 -3.51 1.07
CA TYR A 6 -1.61 -2.49 1.95
C TYR A 6 -0.93 -2.44 3.33
N ALA A 7 -0.55 -3.60 3.87
CA ALA A 7 0.20 -3.67 5.13
C ALA A 7 1.58 -3.02 5.01
N LEU A 8 2.27 -3.28 3.89
CA LEU A 8 3.53 -2.60 3.55
C LEU A 8 3.35 -1.09 3.41
N LEU A 9 2.34 -0.64 2.65
CA LEU A 9 2.06 0.79 2.48
C LEU A 9 1.80 1.49 3.80
N LYS A 10 1.01 0.84 4.67
CA LYS A 10 0.69 1.39 5.99
C LYS A 10 1.93 1.50 6.88
N ALA A 11 2.82 0.51 6.83
CA ALA A 11 4.09 0.56 7.54
C ALA A 11 4.98 1.68 6.99
N LEU A 12 5.08 1.81 5.67
CA LEU A 12 5.86 2.84 5.00
C LEU A 12 5.39 4.27 5.32
N VAL A 13 4.07 4.50 5.39
CA VAL A 13 3.52 5.81 5.81
C VAL A 13 3.79 6.10 7.28
N LYS A 14 3.76 5.07 8.14
CA LYS A 14 3.97 5.24 9.58
C LYS A 14 5.45 5.49 9.92
N GLU A 15 6.35 4.74 9.32
CA GLU A 15 7.79 4.78 9.61
C GLU A 15 8.55 5.75 8.70
N ARG A 16 7.91 6.26 7.63
CA ARG A 16 8.46 7.10 6.53
C ARG A 16 9.55 6.43 5.70
N GLU A 17 10.35 5.58 6.32
CA GLU A 17 11.42 4.79 5.74
C GLU A 17 11.31 3.32 6.19
N LEU A 18 11.63 2.39 5.30
CA LEU A 18 11.56 0.96 5.56
C LEU A 18 12.71 0.25 4.85
N THR A 19 13.53 -0.52 5.57
CA THR A 19 14.55 -1.36 4.93
C THR A 19 13.96 -2.61 4.29
N LEU A 20 14.63 -3.17 3.28
CA LEU A 20 14.18 -4.41 2.62
C LEU A 20 14.02 -5.57 3.61
N SER A 21 14.97 -5.73 4.54
CA SER A 21 14.91 -6.73 5.61
C SER A 21 13.64 -6.61 6.46
N ARG A 22 13.19 -5.38 6.74
CA ARG A 22 11.98 -5.12 7.54
C ARG A 22 10.71 -5.29 6.70
N ALA A 23 10.74 -4.90 5.43
CA ALA A 23 9.66 -5.16 4.48
C ALA A 23 9.37 -6.66 4.33
N MET A 24 10.42 -7.49 4.26
CA MET A 24 10.28 -8.95 4.19
C MET A 24 9.57 -9.55 5.41
N LYS A 25 9.78 -8.99 6.61
CA LYS A 25 9.08 -9.44 7.84
C LYS A 25 7.57 -9.16 7.81
N LEU A 26 7.13 -8.20 6.98
CA LEU A 26 5.73 -7.83 6.83
C LEU A 26 5.05 -8.61 5.70
N LEU A 27 5.84 -9.21 4.81
CA LEU A 27 5.35 -10.02 3.70
C LEU A 27 5.15 -11.48 4.13
N PRO A 28 4.05 -12.13 3.73
CA PRO A 28 3.92 -13.56 3.90
C PRO A 28 4.86 -14.27 2.94
N ILE A 29 5.81 -15.04 3.47
CA ILE A 29 6.68 -15.93 2.68
C ILE A 29 5.84 -17.14 2.26
N LYS A 30 5.73 -17.38 0.96
CA LYS A 30 4.96 -18.51 0.41
C LYS A 30 5.78 -19.38 -0.51
N PHE A 31 6.62 -18.77 -1.34
CA PHE A 31 7.37 -19.46 -2.38
C PHE A 31 8.86 -19.58 -2.03
N GLY A 32 9.40 -18.71 -1.16
CA GLY A 32 10.83 -18.68 -0.85
C GLY A 32 11.68 -18.01 -1.93
N ASP A 33 11.04 -17.47 -2.98
CA ASP A 33 11.68 -16.92 -4.18
C ASP A 33 11.30 -15.45 -4.39
N TYR A 34 11.85 -14.84 -5.45
CA TYR A 34 11.52 -13.49 -5.92
C TYR A 34 10.01 -13.21 -6.06
N ARG A 35 9.18 -14.24 -6.22
CA ARG A 35 7.72 -14.10 -6.32
C ARG A 35 7.09 -13.53 -5.06
N ASP A 36 7.68 -13.77 -3.89
CA ASP A 36 7.19 -13.22 -2.63
C ASP A 36 7.38 -11.69 -2.56
N LEU A 37 8.29 -11.14 -3.38
CA LEU A 37 8.60 -9.71 -3.48
C LEU A 37 7.76 -8.97 -4.53
N TYR A 38 6.89 -9.65 -5.28
CA TYR A 38 5.99 -9.00 -6.25
C TYR A 38 5.16 -7.85 -5.65
N PRO A 39 4.57 -7.97 -4.45
CA PRO A 39 3.82 -6.87 -3.87
C PRO A 39 4.70 -5.63 -3.66
N LEU A 40 5.96 -5.81 -3.23
CA LEU A 40 6.89 -4.71 -3.02
C LEU A 40 7.36 -4.11 -4.35
N ALA A 41 7.65 -4.95 -5.33
CA ALA A 41 8.00 -4.52 -6.69
C ALA A 41 6.89 -3.69 -7.33
N THR A 42 5.64 -4.14 -7.24
CA THR A 42 4.48 -3.39 -7.77
C THR A 42 4.31 -2.03 -7.10
N LEU A 43 4.52 -1.94 -5.78
CA LEU A 43 4.44 -0.65 -5.08
C LEU A 43 5.52 0.33 -5.53
N TYR A 44 6.71 -0.17 -5.85
CA TYR A 44 7.78 0.64 -6.41
C TYR A 44 7.47 1.07 -7.86
N THR A 45 7.12 0.14 -8.74
CA THR A 45 6.84 0.43 -10.16
C THR A 45 5.65 1.38 -10.34
N ASP A 46 4.61 1.23 -9.51
CA ASP A 46 3.43 2.09 -9.56
C ASP A 46 3.68 3.47 -8.91
N GLY A 47 4.87 3.70 -8.34
CA GLY A 47 5.28 4.98 -7.74
C GLY A 47 4.67 5.24 -6.37
N PHE A 48 4.20 4.21 -5.67
CA PHE A 48 3.77 4.34 -4.28
C PHE A 48 4.97 4.31 -3.31
N ALA A 49 6.00 3.54 -3.61
CA ALA A 49 7.24 3.50 -2.84
C ALA A 49 8.40 4.03 -3.69
N GLY A 50 9.23 4.88 -3.10
CA GLY A 50 10.54 5.24 -3.66
C GLY A 50 11.62 4.35 -3.06
N VAL A 51 12.78 4.27 -3.71
CA VAL A 51 13.95 3.53 -3.23
C VAL A 51 15.18 4.42 -3.33
N ASN A 52 16.05 4.36 -2.33
CA ASN A 52 17.33 5.06 -2.32
C ASN A 52 18.38 4.34 -3.19
N LEU A 53 18.08 4.21 -4.48
CA LEU A 53 19.02 3.76 -5.50
C LEU A 53 19.20 4.92 -6.49
N GLU A 54 20.44 5.19 -6.84
CA GLU A 54 20.81 6.24 -7.82
C GLU A 54 20.35 5.92 -9.24
N ASP A 55 19.91 4.68 -9.48
CA ASP A 55 19.41 4.28 -10.78
C ASP A 55 18.08 4.97 -11.09
N GLU A 56 18.11 5.74 -12.18
CA GLU A 56 16.98 6.39 -12.83
C GLU A 56 15.73 5.52 -12.80
N LYS A 57 14.57 6.17 -12.62
CA LYS A 57 13.22 5.58 -12.71
C LYS A 57 13.11 4.61 -13.88
N LEU A 58 13.50 3.38 -13.62
CA LEU A 58 13.54 2.36 -14.62
C LEU A 58 12.10 1.92 -14.82
N ASN A 59 11.58 2.13 -16.03
CA ASN A 59 10.39 1.47 -16.57
C ASN A 59 10.64 -0.06 -16.70
N LYS A 60 11.15 -0.68 -15.64
CA LYS A 60 11.40 -2.11 -15.53
C LYS A 60 10.10 -2.80 -15.18
N LYS A 61 9.87 -3.96 -15.80
CA LYS A 61 8.71 -4.80 -15.50
C LYS A 61 8.79 -5.24 -14.03
N ASN A 62 7.64 -5.40 -13.39
CA ASN A 62 7.56 -5.79 -11.96
C ASN A 62 8.36 -7.07 -11.65
N ASN A 63 8.48 -7.99 -12.61
CA ASN A 63 9.28 -9.21 -12.48
C ASN A 63 10.78 -8.93 -12.32
N GLU A 64 11.34 -8.01 -13.11
CA GLU A 64 12.76 -7.65 -13.05
C GLU A 64 13.09 -6.94 -11.73
N VAL A 65 12.19 -6.06 -11.29
CA VAL A 65 12.32 -5.38 -9.99
C VAL A 65 12.24 -6.39 -8.84
N ALA A 66 11.33 -7.36 -8.90
CA ALA A 66 11.23 -8.40 -7.88
C ALA A 66 12.49 -9.27 -7.82
N LYS A 67 13.05 -9.67 -8.97
CA LYS A 67 14.33 -10.39 -9.04
C LYS A 67 15.48 -9.56 -8.49
N MET A 68 15.52 -8.26 -8.78
CA MET A 68 16.54 -7.34 -8.27
C MET A 68 16.48 -7.22 -6.73
N PHE A 69 15.28 -7.06 -6.16
CA PHE A 69 15.12 -7.06 -4.70
C PHE A 69 15.49 -8.41 -4.08
N TYR A 70 15.18 -9.51 -4.75
CA TYR A 70 15.58 -10.84 -4.28
C TYR A 70 17.10 -11.01 -4.28
N ALA A 71 17.78 -10.54 -5.34
CA ALA A 71 19.24 -10.52 -5.42
C ALA A 71 19.90 -9.70 -4.29
N MET A 72 19.26 -8.60 -3.89
CA MET A 72 19.75 -7.75 -2.79
C MET A 72 19.54 -8.38 -1.41
N LEU A 73 18.54 -9.24 -1.27
CA LEU A 73 18.28 -10.00 -0.05
C LEU A 73 19.28 -11.14 0.15
N LEU A 74 19.74 -11.76 -0.95
CA LEU A 74 20.68 -12.88 -0.90
C LEU A 74 22.09 -12.42 -0.45
N PRO A 75 22.81 -13.24 0.33
CA PRO A 75 24.20 -12.95 0.71
C PRO A 75 25.11 -12.89 -0.52
N LYS A 76 26.25 -12.19 -0.41
CA LYS A 76 27.21 -12.03 -1.53
C LYS A 76 27.67 -13.39 -2.06
N GLY A 77 27.33 -13.68 -3.32
CA GLY A 77 27.67 -14.94 -4.00
C GLY A 77 26.64 -15.32 -5.06
N THR A 78 26.96 -16.29 -5.91
CA THR A 78 25.99 -16.91 -6.83
C THR A 78 25.17 -17.92 -6.06
N VAL A 79 23.89 -17.63 -5.81
CA VAL A 79 22.97 -18.60 -5.24
C VAL A 79 22.21 -19.22 -6.41
N LYS A 80 22.49 -20.50 -6.67
CA LYS A 80 21.68 -21.31 -7.58
C LYS A 80 20.35 -21.56 -6.89
N SER A 81 19.30 -20.84 -7.27
CA SER A 81 17.94 -21.23 -6.92
C SER A 81 17.35 -22.03 -8.08
N ASP A 82 16.72 -23.14 -7.75
CA ASP A 82 16.21 -24.12 -8.71
C ASP A 82 15.28 -23.43 -9.74
N GLY A 83 15.68 -23.43 -11.03
CA GLY A 83 14.88 -22.88 -12.13
C GLY A 83 14.98 -21.36 -12.38
N LEU A 84 15.91 -20.63 -11.75
CA LEU A 84 16.21 -19.23 -12.08
C LEU A 84 17.65 -19.10 -12.59
N GLU A 85 17.81 -18.33 -13.67
CA GLU A 85 19.13 -17.86 -14.14
C GLU A 85 19.95 -17.33 -12.96
N ASP A 86 21.25 -17.65 -12.92
CA ASP A 86 22.17 -17.34 -11.82
C ASP A 86 22.02 -15.90 -11.29
N ILE A 87 21.25 -15.74 -10.22
CA ILE A 87 21.08 -14.45 -9.55
C ILE A 87 22.31 -14.23 -8.67
N LYS A 88 23.13 -13.23 -9.00
CA LYS A 88 24.25 -12.80 -8.15
C LYS A 88 23.70 -12.06 -6.94
N GLY A 89 23.81 -12.67 -5.76
CA GLY A 89 23.49 -12.06 -4.49
C GLY A 89 24.43 -10.88 -4.20
N ILE A 90 23.86 -9.73 -3.82
CA ILE A 90 24.59 -8.48 -3.57
C ILE A 90 24.76 -8.24 -2.05
N GLY A 91 23.90 -8.83 -1.21
CA GLY A 91 23.98 -8.73 0.24
C GLY A 91 23.75 -7.31 0.77
N TRP A 92 22.82 -6.56 0.18
CA TRP A 92 22.54 -5.15 0.47
C TRP A 92 21.17 -4.93 1.11
N SER A 93 20.61 -5.95 1.76
CA SER A 93 19.27 -5.93 2.36
C SER A 93 19.04 -4.79 3.35
N ASP A 94 20.08 -4.38 4.08
CA ASP A 94 19.99 -3.30 5.07
C ASP A 94 20.32 -1.92 4.50
N LYS A 95 20.94 -1.85 3.32
CA LYS A 95 21.24 -0.59 2.61
C LYS A 95 20.08 -0.13 1.73
N LEU A 96 19.22 -1.05 1.30
CA LEU A 96 18.06 -0.72 0.49
C LEU A 96 16.94 -0.13 1.36
N ILE A 97 16.80 1.18 1.30
CA ILE A 97 15.76 1.93 2.03
C ILE A 97 14.65 2.30 1.05
N PHE A 98 13.43 1.85 1.37
CA PHE A 98 12.19 2.31 0.75
C PHE A 98 11.69 3.54 1.49
N PHE A 99 11.26 4.56 0.76
CA PHE A 99 10.68 5.77 1.34
C PHE A 99 9.29 6.06 0.80
N CYS A 100 8.47 6.74 1.60
CA CYS A 100 7.13 7.13 1.21
C CYS A 100 7.18 8.18 0.09
N THR A 101 6.42 7.95 -1.00
CA THR A 101 6.23 8.93 -2.07
C THR A 101 4.95 9.74 -1.84
N ALA A 102 4.90 10.98 -2.35
CA ALA A 102 3.71 11.84 -2.27
C ALA A 102 2.42 11.16 -2.77
N LYS A 103 2.53 10.26 -3.77
CA LYS A 103 1.41 9.45 -4.29
C LYS A 103 0.79 8.54 -3.23
N THR A 104 1.60 8.00 -2.33
CA THR A 104 1.12 7.15 -1.23
C THR A 104 0.39 7.96 -0.16
N ASP A 105 0.93 9.12 0.21
CA ASP A 105 0.25 10.02 1.13
C ASP A 105 -1.10 10.48 0.56
N LEU A 106 -1.15 10.81 -0.74
CA LEU A 106 -2.38 11.16 -1.44
C LEU A 106 -3.39 10.01 -1.45
N PHE A 107 -2.94 8.77 -1.71
CA PHE A 107 -3.81 7.59 -1.69
C PHE A 107 -4.47 7.38 -0.32
N PHE A 108 -3.72 7.52 0.77
CA PHE A 108 -4.29 7.40 2.11
C PHE A 108 -5.17 8.59 2.49
N ALA A 109 -4.84 9.80 2.04
CA ALA A 109 -5.70 10.97 2.21
C ALA A 109 -7.04 10.79 1.50
N GLU A 110 -7.03 10.33 0.26
CA GLU A 110 -8.24 10.05 -0.52
C GLU A 110 -9.07 8.93 0.12
N ALA A 111 -8.42 7.86 0.58
CA ALA A 111 -9.11 6.77 1.27
C ALA A 111 -9.77 7.22 2.58
N LYS A 112 -9.16 8.16 3.32
CA LYS A 112 -9.77 8.78 4.50
C LYS A 112 -10.92 9.69 4.11
N ASN A 113 -10.73 10.52 3.08
CA ASN A 113 -11.75 11.47 2.64
C ASN A 113 -13.03 10.75 2.20
N LYS A 114 -12.92 9.66 1.42
CA LYS A 114 -14.07 8.82 1.03
C LYS A 114 -14.85 8.25 2.21
N ARG A 115 -14.17 7.95 3.34
CA ARG A 115 -14.87 7.48 4.55
C ARG A 115 -15.61 8.62 5.23
N VAL A 116 -14.98 9.79 5.31
CA VAL A 116 -15.57 10.99 5.87
C VAL A 116 -16.81 11.41 5.06
N GLU A 117 -16.72 11.41 3.74
CA GLU A 117 -17.86 11.68 2.84
C GLU A 117 -19.04 10.75 3.08
N ARG A 118 -18.81 9.44 3.25
CA ARG A 118 -19.88 8.49 3.57
C ARG A 118 -20.55 8.77 4.91
N ILE A 119 -19.76 9.15 5.91
CA ILE A 119 -20.28 9.52 7.24
C ILE A 119 -21.12 10.79 7.12
N PHE A 120 -20.61 11.82 6.44
CA PHE A 120 -21.36 13.06 6.21
C PHE A 120 -22.66 12.80 5.44
N ALA A 121 -22.63 12.01 4.38
CA ALA A 121 -23.83 11.65 3.61
C ALA A 121 -24.89 10.97 4.48
N LEU A 122 -24.47 10.05 5.36
CA LEU A 122 -25.35 9.40 6.32
C LEU A 122 -25.94 10.41 7.32
N PHE A 123 -25.11 11.29 7.88
CA PHE A 123 -25.57 12.35 8.78
C PHE A 123 -26.58 13.28 8.11
N THR A 124 -26.31 13.74 6.89
CA THR A 124 -27.24 14.60 6.15
C THR A 124 -28.56 13.89 5.88
N GLY A 125 -28.54 12.59 5.56
CA GLY A 125 -29.76 11.79 5.37
C GLY A 125 -30.59 11.70 6.64
N ILE A 126 -29.96 11.46 7.80
CA ILE A 126 -30.65 11.43 9.10
C ILE A 126 -31.29 12.79 9.39
N VAL A 127 -30.56 13.89 9.22
CA VAL A 127 -31.08 15.24 9.49
C VAL A 127 -32.28 15.55 8.61
N ILE A 128 -32.22 15.26 7.30
CA ILE A 128 -33.32 15.48 6.37
C ILE A 128 -34.55 14.65 6.76
N ALA A 129 -34.36 13.38 7.15
CA ALA A 129 -35.45 12.51 7.58
C ALA A 129 -36.13 13.03 8.85
N VAL A 130 -35.35 13.48 9.84
CA VAL A 130 -35.86 14.02 11.11
C VAL A 130 -36.66 15.30 10.87
N VAL A 131 -36.15 16.22 10.06
CA VAL A 131 -36.82 17.48 9.72
C VAL A 131 -38.12 17.21 8.94
N SER A 132 -38.07 16.33 7.94
CA SER A 132 -39.25 15.94 7.17
C SER A 132 -40.33 15.31 8.06
N ALA A 133 -39.95 14.42 8.98
CA ALA A 133 -40.89 13.77 9.90
C ALA A 133 -41.54 14.78 10.86
N THR A 134 -40.75 15.72 11.41
CA THR A 134 -41.28 16.76 12.32
C THR A 134 -42.25 17.70 11.61
N VAL A 135 -41.92 18.18 10.41
CA VAL A 135 -42.83 19.00 9.60
C VAL A 135 -44.12 18.24 9.27
N THR A 136 -44.01 16.97 8.89
CA THR A 136 -45.16 16.13 8.57
C THR A 136 -46.06 15.90 9.79
N ALA A 137 -45.47 15.69 10.97
CA ALA A 137 -46.20 15.54 12.23
C ALA A 137 -46.93 16.84 12.62
N TYR A 138 -46.27 18.00 12.47
CA TYR A 138 -46.89 19.31 12.72
C TYR A 138 -48.06 19.58 11.78
N LEU A 139 -47.89 19.34 10.47
CA LEU A 139 -48.97 19.50 9.49
C LEU A 139 -50.16 18.58 9.80
N LYS A 140 -49.89 17.32 10.17
CA LYS A 140 -50.96 16.39 10.54
C LYS A 140 -51.72 16.86 11.78
N ASN A 141 -51.03 17.40 12.77
CA ASN A 141 -51.67 17.93 13.98
C ASN A 141 -52.43 19.25 13.74
N CYS A 142 -51.99 20.11 12.82
CA CYS A 142 -52.70 21.35 12.48
C CYS A 142 -53.89 21.17 11.53
N VAL A 143 -53.88 20.14 10.67
CA VAL A 143 -54.95 19.91 9.67
C VAL A 143 -56.10 19.05 10.22
N PHE A 144 -55.85 18.24 11.25
CA PHE A 144 -56.86 17.37 11.89
C PHE A 144 -57.31 17.83 13.28
N ALA A 145 -56.93 19.04 13.71
CA ALA A 145 -57.46 19.72 14.90
C ALA A 145 -58.44 20.82 14.47
#